data_AF-A0A949SCY8-F1
#
_entry.id   AF-A0A949SCY8-F1
#
_cell.length_a   1.000
_cell.length_b   1.000
_cell.length_c   1.000
_cell.angle_alpha   90.00
_cell.angle_beta   90.00
_cell.angle_gamma   90.00
#
_symmetry.space_group_name_H-M   'P 1'
#
loop_
_entity.id
_entity.type
_entity.pdbx_description
1 polymer ?
#
loop_
_entity_poly.entity_id
_entity_poly.type
_entity_poly.pdbx_seq_one_letter_code
_entity_poly.pdbx_strand_id
1 'polypeptide(L)'
;MVLPKKKPVTTQELRKFGLQIGGIFLAIALFVLWRKGAGHKVFMVTGLLGVYLVGFGAALPDSLAGFHRFWLKLADLLGRYVGHYVGMAFFSLLYWILFAPVAVIMRIVGFDPLGIRKHKHASTYWHPRKAALSSDHYERQFSIERQTDEQKVDSH
;
A
#
# COMPACT_ATOMS: atom_id res chain seq x y z
N MET A 1 -20.98 5.47 -18.40
CA MET A 1 -19.99 5.25 -17.33
C MET A 1 -20.35 6.15 -16.15
N VAL A 2 -21.05 5.62 -15.14
CA VAL A 2 -21.50 6.41 -13.97
C VAL A 2 -20.36 6.39 -12.94
N LEU A 3 -19.70 7.52 -12.72
CA LEU A 3 -18.66 7.63 -11.70
C LEU A 3 -19.29 7.41 -10.32
N PRO A 4 -18.72 6.53 -9.46
CA PRO A 4 -19.25 6.32 -8.13
C PRO A 4 -19.18 7.64 -7.34
N LYS A 5 -20.33 8.14 -6.90
CA LYS A 5 -20.43 9.32 -6.02
C LYS A 5 -19.56 9.09 -4.78
N LYS A 6 -18.58 9.96 -4.56
CA LYS A 6 -17.69 9.92 -3.40
C LYS A 6 -18.54 9.93 -2.13
N LYS A 7 -18.44 8.89 -1.30
CA LYS A 7 -19.21 8.77 -0.06
C LYS A 7 -18.95 10.01 0.82
N PRO A 8 -20.00 10.66 1.35
CA PRO A 8 -19.81 11.79 2.27
C PRO A 8 -19.16 11.29 3.56
N VAL A 9 -18.31 12.13 4.14
CA VAL A 9 -17.65 11.86 5.44
C VAL A 9 -18.74 11.56 6.46
N THR A 10 -18.69 10.36 7.05
CA THR A 10 -19.71 9.90 7.99
C THR A 10 -19.40 10.42 9.39
N THR A 11 -20.41 10.81 10.16
CA THR A 11 -20.28 11.31 11.55
C THR A 11 -19.51 10.35 12.47
N GLN A 12 -19.55 9.05 12.19
CA GLN A 12 -18.78 8.03 12.91
C GLN A 12 -17.26 8.13 12.66
N GLU A 13 -16.83 8.45 11.44
CA GLU A 13 -15.42 8.67 11.11
C GLU A 13 -14.89 9.90 11.86
N LEU A 14 -15.73 10.94 11.94
CA LEU A 14 -15.40 12.18 12.62
C LEU A 14 -15.22 12.01 14.13
N ARG A 15 -16.07 11.18 14.76
CA ARG A 15 -15.96 10.81 16.18
C ARG A 15 -14.70 9.98 16.45
N LYS A 16 -14.37 9.01 15.59
CA LYS A 16 -13.14 8.21 15.72
C LYS A 16 -11.89 9.10 15.63
N PHE A 17 -11.89 10.05 14.69
CA PHE A 17 -10.81 11.02 14.54
C PHE A 17 -10.65 11.92 15.77
N GLY A 18 -11.75 12.48 16.29
CA GLY A 18 -11.75 13.28 17.52
C GLY A 18 -11.23 12.49 18.72
N LEU A 19 -11.60 11.21 18.84
CA LEU A 19 -11.12 10.33 19.91
C LEU A 19 -9.62 10.01 19.77
N GLN A 20 -9.13 9.77 18.55
CA GLN A 20 -7.71 9.51 18.30
C GLN A 20 -6.84 10.73 18.64
N ILE A 21 -7.21 11.92 18.16
CA ILE A 21 -6.47 13.16 18.45
C ILE A 21 -6.56 13.49 19.93
N GLY A 22 -7.75 13.42 20.52
CA GLY A 22 -7.95 13.64 21.95
C GLY A 22 -7.11 12.71 22.82
N GLY A 23 -7.05 11.42 22.46
CA GLY A 23 -6.22 10.43 23.14
C GLY A 23 -4.73 10.72 23.06
N ILE A 24 -4.23 11.16 21.90
CA ILE A 24 -2.82 11.54 21.73
C ILE A 24 -2.47 12.75 22.60
N PHE A 25 -3.30 13.80 22.60
CA PHE A 25 -3.07 14.97 23.45
C PHE A 25 -3.14 14.63 24.94
N LEU A 26 -4.06 13.76 25.35
CA LEU A 26 -4.14 13.27 26.73
C LEU A 26 -2.90 12.47 27.13
N ALA A 27 -2.40 11.60 26.24
CA ALA A 27 -1.17 10.86 26.46
C ALA A 27 0.05 11.79 26.59
N ILE A 28 0.14 12.84 25.77
CA ILE A 28 1.20 13.85 25.87
C ILE A 28 1.10 14.60 27.20
N ALA A 29 -0.11 15.01 27.61
CA ALA A 29 -0.32 15.69 28.89
C ALA A 29 0.10 14.80 30.08
N LEU A 30 -0.24 13.51 30.02
CA LEU A 30 0.17 12.53 31.03
C LEU A 30 1.69 12.32 31.03
N PHE A 31 2.32 12.27 29.85
CA PHE A 31 3.77 12.13 29.71
C PHE A 31 4.53 13.35 30.26
N VAL A 32 4.03 14.56 30.00
CA VAL A 32 4.58 15.80 30.57
C VAL A 32 4.41 15.82 32.09
N LEU A 33 3.28 15.36 32.61
CA LEU A 33 3.04 15.21 34.06
C LEU A 33 4.02 14.20 34.70
N TRP A 34 4.29 13.10 34.00
CA TRP A 34 5.23 12.07 34.46
C TRP A 34 6.68 12.58 34.49
N ARG A 35 7.02 13.48 33.56
CA ARG A 35 8.32 14.18 33.52
C ARG A 35 8.28 15.37 34.48
N LYS A 36 8.32 15.07 35.79
CA LYS A 36 8.22 15.93 37.01
C LYS A 36 9.03 17.27 37.07
N GLY A 37 9.52 17.83 35.97
CA GLY A 37 10.39 19.01 35.94
C GLY A 37 9.88 20.23 35.17
N ALA A 38 8.79 20.14 34.40
CA ALA A 38 8.24 21.30 33.69
C ALA A 38 7.12 21.94 34.51
N GLY A 39 7.32 23.17 34.98
CA GLY A 39 6.50 23.85 36.00
C GLY A 39 4.99 23.77 35.79
N HIS A 40 4.25 23.80 36.91
CA HIS A 40 2.78 23.74 37.00
C HIS A 40 2.02 24.56 35.93
N LYS A 41 2.58 25.67 35.45
CA LYS A 41 2.00 26.50 34.37
C LYS A 41 1.94 25.77 33.03
N VAL A 42 2.94 24.98 32.67
CA VAL A 42 2.96 24.20 31.41
C VAL A 42 1.90 23.11 31.45
N PHE A 43 1.75 22.43 32.58
CA PHE A 43 0.68 21.44 32.80
C PHE A 43 -0.71 22.06 32.76
N MET A 44 -0.90 23.22 33.40
CA MET A 44 -2.20 23.89 33.42
C MET A 44 -2.59 24.39 32.02
N VAL A 45 -1.64 24.92 31.22
CA VAL A 45 -1.90 25.37 29.84
C VAL A 45 -2.08 24.18 28.89
N THR A 46 -1.25 23.14 28.94
CA THR A 46 -1.39 21.97 28.05
C THR A 46 -2.56 21.07 28.43
N GLY A 47 -2.88 20.95 29.73
CA GLY A 47 -4.03 20.23 30.25
C GLY A 47 -5.35 20.96 29.97
N LEU A 48 -5.44 22.27 30.22
CA LEU A 48 -6.62 23.05 29.81
C LEU A 48 -6.77 23.08 28.30
N LEU A 49 -5.69 23.23 27.52
CA LEU A 49 -5.78 23.18 26.07
C LEU A 49 -6.18 21.79 25.57
N GLY A 50 -5.70 20.72 26.20
CA GLY A 50 -6.09 19.35 25.90
C GLY A 50 -7.56 19.06 26.22
N VAL A 51 -8.04 19.45 27.41
CA VAL A 51 -9.45 19.30 27.80
C VAL A 51 -10.36 20.23 27.00
N TYR A 52 -9.91 21.46 26.71
CA TYR A 52 -10.64 22.40 25.87
C TYR A 52 -10.73 21.86 24.45
N LEU A 53 -9.66 21.32 23.87
CA LEU A 53 -9.65 20.77 22.51
C LEU A 53 -10.40 19.43 22.40
N VAL A 54 -10.37 18.60 23.46
CA VAL A 54 -11.21 17.39 23.57
C VAL A 54 -12.68 17.75 23.73
N GLY A 55 -12.99 18.75 24.55
CA GLY A 55 -14.34 19.27 24.77
C GLY A 55 -14.91 19.96 23.53
N PHE A 56 -14.13 20.81 22.87
CA PHE A 56 -14.50 21.46 21.60
C PHE A 56 -14.59 20.45 20.45
N GLY A 57 -13.67 19.48 20.41
CA GLY A 57 -13.66 18.40 19.44
C GLY A 57 -14.85 17.43 19.59
N ALA A 58 -15.39 17.30 20.81
CA ALA A 58 -16.61 16.55 21.07
C ALA A 58 -17.90 17.36 20.81
N ALA A 59 -17.88 18.69 21.00
CA ALA A 59 -19.07 19.54 20.97
C ALA A 59 -19.41 20.16 19.60
N LEU A 60 -18.44 20.35 18.68
CA LEU A 60 -18.67 21.03 17.39
C LEU A 60 -18.33 20.14 16.18
N PRO A 61 -19.26 19.27 15.75
CA PRO A 61 -19.06 18.37 14.61
C PRO A 61 -18.84 19.10 13.27
N ASP A 62 -19.35 20.32 13.09
CA ASP A 62 -19.26 21.02 11.79
C ASP A 62 -17.89 21.64 11.50
N SER A 63 -17.19 22.17 12.50
CA SER A 63 -15.82 22.67 12.32
C SER A 63 -14.83 21.51 12.11
N LEU A 64 -15.05 20.39 12.80
CA LEU A 64 -14.22 19.19 12.68
C LEU A 64 -14.35 18.56 11.29
N ALA A 65 -15.51 18.65 10.64
CA ALA A 65 -15.71 18.10 9.29
C ALA A 65 -14.83 18.79 8.23
N GLY A 66 -14.59 20.11 8.37
CA GLY A 66 -13.67 20.86 7.51
C GLY A 66 -12.21 20.46 7.75
N PHE A 67 -11.80 20.42 9.02
CA PHE A 67 -10.44 20.04 9.41
C PHE A 67 -10.12 18.58 9.05
N HIS A 68 -11.04 17.64 9.28
CA HIS A 68 -10.87 16.23 8.93
C HIS A 68 -10.65 16.04 7.43
N ARG A 69 -11.38 16.77 6.57
CA ARG A 69 -11.16 16.72 5.11
C ARG A 69 -9.78 17.29 4.74
N PHE A 70 -9.34 18.36 5.38
CA PHE A 70 -8.01 18.92 5.16
C PHE A 70 -6.91 17.95 5.62
N TRP A 71 -7.08 17.37 6.81
CA TRP A 71 -6.19 16.37 7.37
C TRP A 71 -6.07 15.14 6.47
N LEU A 72 -7.18 14.62 5.95
CA LEU A 72 -7.17 13.50 5.01
C LEU A 72 -6.43 13.84 3.71
N LYS A 73 -6.60 15.06 3.18
CA LYS A 73 -5.83 15.51 2.00
C LYS A 73 -4.34 15.61 2.31
N LEU A 74 -3.98 16.09 3.50
CA LEU A 74 -2.61 16.17 3.94
C LEU A 74 -2.00 14.77 4.13
N ALA A 75 -2.74 13.86 4.76
CA ALA A 75 -2.34 12.47 4.95
C ALA A 75 -2.17 11.74 3.61
N ASP A 76 -3.04 11.99 2.63
CA ASP A 76 -2.90 11.43 1.28
C ASP A 76 -1.67 11.98 0.55
N LEU A 77 -1.43 13.30 0.66
CA LEU A 77 -0.23 13.91 0.09
C LEU A 77 1.02 13.31 0.72
N LEU A 78 1.08 13.27 2.06
CA LEU A 78 2.19 12.71 2.80
C LEU A 78 2.37 11.22 2.49
N GLY A 79 1.28 10.47 2.38
CA GLY A 79 1.28 9.06 2.02
C GLY A 79 1.81 8.82 0.61
N ARG A 80 1.48 9.67 -0.37
CA ARG A 80 2.07 9.61 -1.71
C ARG A 80 3.55 9.93 -1.71
N TYR A 81 3.98 10.96 -0.99
CA TYR A 81 5.40 11.30 -0.86
C TYR A 81 6.17 10.17 -0.17
N VAL A 82 5.72 9.71 0.99
CA VAL A 82 6.37 8.63 1.74
C VAL A 82 6.35 7.33 0.93
N GLY A 83 5.21 6.95 0.36
CA GLY A 83 5.08 5.75 -0.46
C GLY A 83 6.01 5.77 -1.68
N HIS A 84 6.13 6.92 -2.34
CA HIS A 84 7.02 7.08 -3.48
C HIS A 84 8.49 7.05 -3.07
N TYR A 85 8.92 7.93 -2.16
CA TYR A 85 10.34 8.07 -1.84
C TYR A 85 10.83 6.98 -0.88
N VAL A 86 10.15 6.81 0.26
CA VAL A 86 10.56 5.84 1.29
C VAL A 86 10.32 4.42 0.81
N GLY A 87 9.18 4.16 0.16
CA GLY A 87 8.89 2.84 -0.42
C GLY A 87 9.91 2.45 -1.47
N MET A 88 10.22 3.33 -2.42
CA MET A 88 11.19 3.05 -3.47
C MET A 88 12.61 2.89 -2.91
N ALA A 89 13.00 3.69 -1.91
CA ALA A 89 14.29 3.54 -1.23
C ALA A 89 14.39 2.20 -0.49
N PHE A 90 13.35 1.80 0.25
CA PHE A 90 13.32 0.55 0.98
C PHE A 90 13.40 -0.66 0.05
N PHE A 91 12.60 -0.69 -1.01
CA PHE A 91 12.66 -1.77 -2.01
C PHE A 91 13.98 -1.80 -2.78
N SER A 92 14.55 -0.64 -3.12
CA SER A 92 15.86 -0.58 -3.77
C SER A 92 16.96 -1.13 -2.88
N LEU A 93 16.95 -0.75 -1.60
CA LEU A 93 17.90 -1.24 -0.62
C LEU A 93 17.76 -2.76 -0.43
N LEU A 94 16.53 -3.25 -0.29
CA LEU A 94 16.25 -4.68 -0.17
C LEU A 94 16.71 -5.46 -1.41
N TYR A 95 16.49 -4.91 -2.61
CA TYR A 95 16.97 -5.51 -3.86
C TYR A 95 18.50 -5.62 -3.86
N TRP A 96 19.19 -4.54 -3.50
CA TRP A 96 20.65 -4.50 -3.52
C TRP A 96 21.30 -5.40 -2.45
N ILE A 97 20.65 -5.58 -1.29
CA ILE A 97 21.18 -6.41 -0.20
C ILE A 97 20.84 -7.88 -0.38
N LEU A 98 19.65 -8.20 -0.91
CA LEU A 98 19.17 -9.58 -0.93
C LEU A 98 19.28 -10.20 -2.32
N PHE A 99 18.69 -9.55 -3.33
CA PHE A 99 18.57 -10.12 -4.67
C PHE A 99 19.86 -9.99 -5.49
N ALA A 100 20.52 -8.82 -5.44
CA ALA A 100 21.75 -8.58 -6.18
C ALA A 100 22.90 -9.53 -5.81
N PRO A 101 23.24 -9.76 -4.52
CA PRO A 101 24.31 -10.70 -4.19
C PRO A 101 23.92 -12.15 -4.50
N VAL A 102 22.65 -12.54 -4.33
CA VAL A 102 22.19 -13.88 -4.75
C VAL A 102 22.41 -14.08 -6.25
N ALA A 103 22.07 -13.08 -7.07
CA ALA A 103 22.30 -13.13 -8.51
C ALA A 103 23.80 -13.18 -8.88
N VAL A 104 24.65 -12.43 -8.16
CA VAL A 104 26.11 -12.46 -8.34
C VAL A 104 26.67 -13.83 -7.95
N ILE A 105 26.25 -14.40 -6.83
CA ILE A 105 26.67 -15.74 -6.38
C ILE A 105 26.26 -16.79 -7.42
N MET A 106 25.00 -16.76 -7.90
CA MET A 106 24.55 -17.67 -8.96
C MET A 106 25.43 -17.54 -10.22
N ARG A 107 25.83 -16.32 -10.58
CA ARG A 107 26.71 -16.08 -11.74
C ARG A 107 28.11 -16.64 -11.54
N ILE A 108 28.68 -16.53 -10.34
CA ILE A 108 30.00 -17.09 -10.00
C ILE A 108 29.96 -18.62 -9.96
N VAL A 109 28.94 -19.20 -9.32
CA VAL A 109 28.73 -20.67 -9.26
C VAL A 109 28.43 -21.25 -10.64
N GLY A 110 28.05 -20.41 -11.59
CA GLY A 110 27.76 -20.81 -12.95
C GLY A 110 26.38 -21.44 -13.13
N PHE A 111 25.51 -21.30 -12.12
CA PHE A 111 24.15 -21.81 -12.15
C PHE A 111 23.32 -20.99 -13.14
N ASP A 112 22.99 -21.59 -14.28
CA ASP A 112 22.14 -21.01 -15.32
C ASP A 112 20.77 -21.73 -15.32
N PRO A 113 19.83 -21.34 -14.44
CA PRO A 113 18.54 -22.03 -14.32
C PRO A 113 17.66 -21.88 -15.56
N LEU A 114 17.91 -20.86 -16.38
CA LEU A 114 17.12 -20.55 -17.57
C LEU A 114 17.82 -20.95 -18.87
N GLY A 115 19.07 -21.44 -18.81
CA GLY A 115 19.84 -21.83 -19.99
C GLY A 115 20.04 -20.69 -21.00
N ILE A 116 20.11 -19.43 -20.53
CA ILE A 116 20.13 -18.24 -21.41
C ILE A 116 21.53 -17.99 -21.99
N ARG A 117 22.57 -18.70 -21.51
CA ARG A 117 23.91 -18.60 -22.10
C ARG A 117 23.86 -18.88 -23.60
N LYS A 118 24.08 -17.82 -24.40
CA LYS A 118 24.17 -17.90 -25.85
C LYS A 118 25.43 -18.67 -26.24
N HIS A 119 25.27 -19.95 -26.56
CA HIS A 119 26.34 -20.77 -27.10
C HIS A 119 26.60 -20.34 -28.56
N LYS A 120 27.67 -19.59 -28.80
CA LYS A 120 28.08 -19.15 -30.16
C LYS A 120 28.32 -20.30 -31.14
N HIS A 121 28.54 -21.52 -30.65
CA HIS A 121 28.76 -22.73 -31.43
C HIS A 121 27.58 -23.73 -31.41
N ALA A 122 26.44 -23.38 -30.83
CA ALA A 122 25.26 -24.24 -30.89
C ALA A 122 24.59 -24.14 -32.28
N SER A 123 24.43 -25.27 -32.95
CA SER A 123 23.72 -25.36 -34.23
C SER A 123 22.23 -25.06 -34.11
N THR A 124 21.66 -25.17 -32.91
CA THR A 124 20.23 -25.03 -32.64
C THR A 124 19.98 -24.83 -31.14
N TYR A 125 19.11 -23.87 -30.78
CA TYR A 125 18.66 -23.61 -29.40
C TYR A 125 17.40 -24.40 -28.99
N TRP A 126 16.91 -25.28 -29.86
CA TRP A 126 15.73 -26.11 -29.59
C TRP A 126 16.04 -27.15 -28.52
N HIS A 127 15.37 -27.07 -27.37
CA HIS A 127 15.37 -28.14 -26.39
C HIS A 127 14.44 -29.28 -26.84
N PRO A 128 14.91 -30.55 -26.88
CA PRO A 128 14.07 -31.67 -27.24
C PRO A 128 12.95 -31.84 -26.20
N ARG A 129 11.71 -31.71 -26.65
CA ARG A 129 10.52 -31.87 -25.81
C ARG A 129 10.36 -33.36 -25.49
N LYS A 130 10.33 -33.72 -24.20
CA LYS A 130 10.23 -35.13 -23.75
C LYS A 130 8.83 -35.74 -23.90
N ALA A 131 7.79 -34.93 -24.09
CA ALA A 131 6.42 -35.41 -24.18
C ALA A 131 5.82 -35.08 -25.56
N ALA A 132 5.37 -36.13 -26.26
CA ALA A 132 4.47 -35.98 -27.40
C ALA A 132 3.09 -35.56 -26.85
N LEU A 133 2.66 -34.33 -27.15
CA LEU A 133 1.31 -33.89 -26.83
C LEU A 133 0.34 -34.70 -27.70
N SER A 134 -0.66 -35.34 -27.09
CA SER A 134 -1.76 -35.97 -27.81
C SER A 134 -2.55 -34.91 -28.56
N SER A 135 -3.03 -35.21 -29.78
CA SER A 135 -3.81 -34.30 -30.62
C SER A 135 -4.98 -33.64 -29.88
N ASP A 136 -5.59 -34.36 -28.94
CA ASP A 136 -6.68 -33.92 -28.05
C ASP A 136 -6.34 -32.64 -27.23
N HIS A 137 -5.06 -32.34 -27.00
CA HIS A 137 -4.67 -31.15 -26.24
C HIS A 137 -4.84 -29.84 -27.04
N TYR A 138 -4.76 -29.91 -28.38
CA TYR A 138 -4.96 -28.75 -29.23
C TYR A 138 -6.45 -28.41 -29.37
N GLU A 139 -7.31 -29.43 -29.43
CA GLU A 139 -8.76 -29.23 -29.56
C GLU A 139 -9.35 -28.44 -28.38
N ARG A 140 -8.85 -28.69 -27.16
CA ARG A 140 -9.30 -27.98 -25.94
C ARG A 140 -8.86 -26.52 -25.87
N GLN A 141 -7.75 -26.15 -26.50
CA GLN A 141 -7.30 -24.76 -26.52
C GLN A 141 -8.17 -23.90 -27.43
N PHE A 142 -8.60 -24.44 -28.57
CA PHE A 142 -9.42 -23.71 -29.54
C PHE A 142 -10.93 -23.83 -29.28
N SER A 143 -11.38 -24.79 -28.45
CA SER A 143 -12.80 -24.90 -28.08
C SER A 143 -13.25 -23.76 -27.17
N ILE A 144 -12.36 -23.20 -26.34
CA ILE A 144 -12.70 -22.08 -25.44
C ILE A 144 -12.94 -20.77 -26.22
N GLU A 145 -12.16 -20.55 -27.28
CA GLU A 145 -12.30 -19.37 -28.15
C GLU A 145 -13.64 -19.39 -28.90
N ARG A 146 -14.00 -20.53 -29.51
CA ARG A 146 -15.26 -20.68 -30.25
C ARG A 146 -16.51 -20.48 -29.39
N GLN A 147 -16.50 -20.95 -28.15
CA GLN A 147 -17.64 -20.73 -27.24
C GLN A 147 -17.79 -19.26 -26.85
N THR A 148 -16.69 -18.50 -26.79
CA THR A 148 -16.73 -17.08 -26.48
C THR A 148 -17.30 -16.27 -27.65
N ASP A 149 -16.99 -16.66 -28.88
CA ASP A 149 -17.51 -16.03 -30.09
C ASP A 149 -19.00 -16.32 -30.31
N GLU A 150 -19.45 -17.57 -30.10
CA GLU A 150 -20.87 -17.93 -30.17
C GLU A 150 -21.69 -17.19 -29.10
N GLN A 151 -21.19 -17.11 -27.87
CA GLN A 151 -21.89 -16.40 -26.79
C GLN A 151 -21.98 -14.88 -27.03
N LYS A 152 -21.07 -14.31 -27.82
CA LYS A 152 -21.08 -12.88 -28.18
C LYS A 152 -22.07 -12.59 -29.32
N VAL A 153 -22.27 -13.53 -30.25
CA VAL A 153 -23.24 -13.42 -31.34
C VAL A 153 -24.68 -13.53 -30.84
N ASP A 154 -24.95 -14.41 -29.88
CA ASP A 154 -26.29 -14.57 -29.27
C ASP A 154 -26.69 -13.44 -28.30
N SER A 155 -25.76 -12.53 -27.98
CA SER A 155 -25.98 -11.38 -27.09
C SER A 155 -26.34 -10.07 -27.80
N HIS A 156 -26.52 -10.11 -29.13
CA HIS A 156 -26.91 -9.00 -30.00
C HIS A 156 -28.27 -9.28 -30.67
#